data_AF-A0A5K0VDA5-F1
#
_entry.id   AF-A0A5K0VDA5-F1
#
_cell.length_a   1.000
_cell.length_b   1.000
_cell.length_c   1.000
_cell.angle_alpha   90.00
_cell.angle_beta   90.00
_cell.angle_gamma   90.00
#
_symmetry.space_group_name_H-M   'P 1'
#
loop_
_entity.id
_entity.type
_entity.pdbx_description
1 polymer ?
#
loop_
_entity_poly.entity_id
_entity_poly.type
_entity_poly.pdbx_seq_one_letter_code
_entity_poly.pdbx_strand_id
1 'polypeptide(L)' 'IFFPLGKITTMIYGALAAIIFCGYIVYDTDNLIKRYTYDEYIWAAIALYLDIINLFLALLTVFRASDS' A
#
# COMPACT_ATOMS: atom_id res chain seq x y z
N ILE A 1 -1.99 18.35 -18.59
CA ILE A 1 -2.33 16.91 -18.65
C ILE A 1 -3.72 16.77 -18.03
N PHE A 2 -4.75 16.91 -18.86
CA PHE A 2 -6.14 17.07 -18.44
C PHE A 2 -6.98 16.13 -19.30
N PHE A 3 -7.21 14.91 -18.80
CA PHE A 3 -8.23 14.01 -19.31
C PHE A 3 -8.99 13.47 -18.09
N PRO A 4 -10.30 13.78 -17.94
CA PRO A 4 -11.11 13.18 -16.90
C PRO A 4 -11.32 11.70 -17.23
N LEU A 5 -10.39 10.88 -16.77
CA LEU A 5 -10.52 9.42 -16.75
C LEU A 5 -11.80 9.08 -15.99
N GLY A 6 -12.75 8.40 -16.66
CA GLY A 6 -14.07 8.11 -16.10
C GLY A 6 -13.98 7.26 -14.83
N LYS A 7 -14.98 7.36 -13.94
CA LYS A 7 -15.00 6.73 -12.60
C LYS A 7 -14.47 5.29 -12.56
N ILE A 8 -14.86 4.45 -13.53
CA ILE A 8 -14.42 3.06 -13.63
C ILE A 8 -12.90 2.94 -13.82
N THR A 9 -12.30 3.79 -14.67
CA THR A 9 -10.85 3.77 -14.87
C THR A 9 -10.10 4.16 -13.61
N THR A 10 -10.55 5.18 -12.88
CA THR A 10 -9.96 5.61 -11.59
C THR A 10 -10.05 4.51 -10.54
N MET A 11 -11.17 3.78 -10.51
CA MET A 11 -11.38 2.66 -9.58
C MET A 11 -10.46 1.47 -9.89
N ILE A 12 -10.29 1.12 -11.18
CA ILE A 12 -9.38 0.05 -11.62
C ILE A 12 -7.91 0.42 -11.30
N TYR A 13 -7.50 1.66 -11.57
CA TYR A 13 -6.14 2.12 -11.23
C TYR A 13 -5.90 2.11 -9.72
N GLY A 14 -6.88 2.53 -8.91
CA GLY A 14 -6.78 2.47 -7.45
C GLY A 14 -6.70 1.04 -6.92
N ALA A 15 -7.50 0.13 -7.46
CA ALA A 15 -7.49 -1.29 -7.09
C ALA A 15 -6.16 -1.96 -7.45
N LEU A 16 -5.64 -1.71 -8.66
CA LEU A 16 -4.33 -2.22 -9.08
C LEU A 16 -3.18 -1.67 -8.22
N ALA A 17 -3.22 -0.37 -7.89
CA ALA A 17 -2.24 0.23 -6.99
C ALA A 17 -2.28 -0.42 -5.60
N ALA A 18 -3.47 -0.65 -5.04
CA ALA A 18 -3.63 -1.31 -3.74
C ALA A 18 -3.08 -2.75 -3.74
N ILE A 19 -3.31 -3.53 -4.81
CA ILE A 19 -2.77 -4.89 -4.95
C ILE A 19 -1.23 -4.88 -5.00
N ILE A 20 -0.64 -3.95 -5.76
CA ILE A 20 0.82 -3.80 -5.86
C ILE A 20 1.42 -3.44 -4.49
N PHE A 21 0.81 -2.48 -3.78
CA PHE A 21 1.26 -2.13 -2.43
C PHE A 21 1.15 -3.31 -1.46
N CYS A 22 0.03 -4.05 -1.45
CA CYS A 22 -0.09 -5.27 -0.65
C CYS A 22 1.04 -6.27 -0.94
N GLY A 23 1.38 -6.49 -2.21
CA GLY A 23 2.50 -7.36 -2.60
C GLY A 23 3.85 -6.85 -2.11
N TYR A 24 4.08 -5.54 -2.16
CA TYR A 24 5.30 -4.91 -1.66
C TYR A 24 5.46 -5.09 -0.16
N ILE A 25 4.39 -4.88 0.61
CA ILE A 25 4.39 -5.03 2.08
C ILE A 25 4.72 -6.48 2.49
N VAL A 26 4.15 -7.47 1.80
CA VAL A 26 4.44 -8.89 2.06
C VAL A 26 5.91 -9.21 1.76
N TYR A 27 6.44 -8.69 0.65
CA TYR A 27 7.83 -8.90 0.27
C TYR A 27 8.80 -8.22 1.24
N ASP A 28 8.56 -6.96 1.60
CA ASP A 28 9.38 -6.22 2.56
C ASP A 28 9.32 -6.89 3.93
N THR A 29 8.13 -7.28 4.40
CA THR A 29 7.97 -8.01 5.67
C THR A 29 8.74 -9.34 5.70
N ASP A 30 8.71 -10.13 4.61
CA ASP A 30 9.46 -11.39 4.51
C ASP A 30 10.99 -11.15 4.52
N ASN A 31 11.45 -10.10 3.86
CA ASN A 31 12.86 -9.71 3.84
C ASN A 31 13.32 -9.17 5.21
N LEU A 32 12.45 -8.42 5.90
CA LEU A 32 12.67 -7.86 7.23
C LEU A 32 12.80 -8.99 8.27
N ILE A 33 11.87 -9.95 8.27
CA ILE A 33 11.86 -11.07 9.22
C ILE A 33 13.06 -12.00 9.03
N LYS A 34 13.56 -12.16 7.79
CA LYS A 34 14.70 -13.04 7.49
C LYS A 34 16.08 -12.41 7.72
N ARG A 35 16.18 -11.08 7.77
CA ARG A 35 17.48 -10.37 7.82
C ARG A 35 17.75 -9.60 9.12
N TYR A 36 16.74 -9.33 9.94
CA TYR A 36 16.92 -8.49 11.12
C TYR A 36 17.24 -9.34 12.36
N THR A 37 18.40 -9.11 12.95
CA THR A 37 18.76 -9.60 14.29
C THR A 37 18.07 -8.78 15.39
N TYR A 38 17.98 -9.34 16.59
CA TYR A 38 17.21 -8.84 17.75
C TYR A 38 17.44 -7.37 18.17
N ASP A 39 18.43 -6.67 17.63
CA ASP A 39 18.71 -5.24 17.92
C ASP A 39 18.02 -4.27 16.94
N GLU A 40 17.52 -4.74 15.79
CA GLU A 40 17.00 -3.87 14.72
C GLU A 40 15.47 -3.90 14.61
N TYR A 41 14.78 -4.49 15.58
CA TYR A 41 13.31 -4.62 15.61
C TYR A 41 12.56 -3.28 15.59
N ILE A 42 13.16 -2.21 16.11
CA ILE A 42 12.56 -0.87 16.09
C ILE A 42 12.46 -0.36 14.65
N TRP A 43 13.52 -0.50 13.86
CA TRP A 43 13.55 -0.09 12.46
C TRP A 43 12.60 -0.94 11.62
N ALA A 44 12.56 -2.24 11.89
CA ALA A 44 11.61 -3.15 11.28
C ALA A 44 10.15 -2.73 11.56
N ALA A 45 9.82 -2.43 12.82
CA ALA A 45 8.48 -1.98 13.19
C ALA A 45 8.08 -0.65 12.53
N ILE A 46 9.02 0.29 12.39
CA ILE A 46 8.78 1.57 11.71
C ILE A 46 8.49 1.35 10.22
N ALA A 47 9.27 0.52 9.53
CA ALA A 47 9.06 0.22 8.11
C ALA A 47 7.68 -0.39 7.88
N LEU A 48 7.31 -1.40 8.68
CA LEU A 48 6.02 -2.09 8.59
C LEU A 48 4.85 -1.15 8.92
N TYR A 49 5.04 -0.20 9.84
CA TYR A 49 4.04 0.82 10.16
C TYR A 49 3.77 1.77 8.99
N LEU A 50 4.81 2.24 8.30
CA LEU A 50 4.68 3.11 7.13
C LEU A 50 3.96 2.40 5.97
N ASP A 51 4.27 1.13 5.78
CA ASP A 51 3.62 0.24 4.83
C ASP A 51 2.11 0.12 5.08
N ILE A 52 1.69 -0.11 6.33
CA ILE A 52 0.27 -0.18 6.71
C ILE A 52 -0.45 1.15 6.42
N ILE A 53 0.18 2.30 6.68
CA ILE A 53 -0.40 3.62 6.38
C ILE A 53 -0.64 3.78 4.88
N ASN A 54 0.35 3.41 4.05
CA ASN A 54 0.24 3.53 2.59
C ASN A 54 -0.89 2.66 2.04
N LEU A 55 -1.05 1.44 2.55
CA LEU A 55 -2.17 0.57 2.20
C LEU A 55 -3.51 1.16 2.60
N PHE A 56 -3.61 1.69 3.82
CA PHE A 56 -4.84 2.32 4.32
C PHE A 56 -5.27 3.50 3.45
N LEU A 57 -4.34 4.37 3.06
CA LEU A 57 -4.62 5.51 2.18
C LEU A 57 -5.06 5.07 0.77
N ALA A 58 -4.42 4.04 0.21
CA ALA A 58 -4.82 3.47 -1.08
C ALA A 58 -6.26 2.92 -1.04
N LEU A 59 -6.62 2.20 0.02
CA LEU A 59 -7.98 1.70 0.23
C LEU A 59 -8.98 2.85 0.40
N LEU A 60 -8.63 3.90 1.16
CA LEU A 60 -9.47 5.08 1.31
C LEU A 60 -9.75 5.78 -0.03
N THR A 61 -8.75 5.87 -0.90
CA THR A 61 -8.92 6.41 -2.27
C THR A 61 -9.88 5.56 -3.10
N VAL A 62 -9.76 4.22 -3.02
CA VAL A 62 -10.66 3.30 -3.73
C VAL A 62 -12.09 3.42 -3.20
N PHE A 63 -12.29 3.44 -1.89
CA PHE A 63 -13.63 3.55 -1.30
C PHE A 63 -14.30 4.89 -1.62
N ARG A 64 -13.55 6.01 -1.56
CA ARG A 64 -14.09 7.32 -1.96
C ARG A 64 -14.47 7.38 -3.44
N ALA A 65 -13.73 6.70 -4.31
CA ALA A 65 -14.06 6.60 -5.72
C ALA A 65 -15.29 5.71 -5.97
N SER A 66 -15.53 4.71 -5.11
CA SER A 66 -16.69 3.82 -5.17
C SER A 66 -17.97 4.44 -4.60
N ASP A 67 -17.87 5.34 -3.62
CA ASP A 67 -19.01 5.95 -2.92
C ASP A 67 -19.59 7.18 -3.67
N SER A 68 -19.12 7.45 -4.89
CA SER A 68 -19.50 8.59 -5.73
C SER A 68 -20.31 8.20 -6.96
#